data_AF-A0A6N9EK70-F1
#
_entry.id   AF-A0A6N9EK70-F1
#
_cell.length_a   1.000
_cell.length_b   1.000
_cell.length_c   1.000
_cell.angle_alpha   90.00
_cell.angle_beta   90.00
_cell.angle_gamma   90.00
#
_symmetry.space_group_name_H-M   'P 1'
#
loop_
_entity.id
_entity.type
_entity.pdbx_description
1 polymer ?
#
loop_
_entity_poly.entity_id
_entity_poly.type
_entity_poly.pdbx_seq_one_letter_code
_entity_poly.pdbx_strand_id
1 'polypeptide(L)'
;MTRRLVEALKAARESTERAAAGESDAFSRVVEQGVSANLCDALTCLIGPFSTLDIGVSWAQTRPSPLSEAPVQFVSRDSPILQEAARRFRDRAPREEVHLPGFVERLKRPETKDDGTIHLRAHIDGQQQAVTAVLAQSDYDRAVQAHRDKAMVTLKGDLERKGQRWWLLNGQVESVLPKPDEDAASEGEQL
;
A
#
# COMPACT_ATOMS: atom_id res chain seq x y z
N MET A 1 -14.96 -19.49 -4.59
CA MET A 1 -15.40 -18.12 -4.25
C MET A 1 -16.02 -18.05 -2.85
N THR A 2 -17.17 -18.68 -2.60
CA THR A 2 -17.87 -18.64 -1.28
C THR A 2 -17.03 -19.17 -0.10
N ARG A 3 -16.18 -20.18 -0.31
CA ARG A 3 -15.25 -20.69 0.73
C ARG A 3 -14.31 -19.60 1.27
N ARG A 4 -13.75 -18.78 0.37
CA ARG A 4 -12.85 -17.67 0.74
C ARG A 4 -13.56 -16.59 1.53
N LEU A 5 -14.83 -16.31 1.20
CA LEU A 5 -15.63 -15.36 1.97
C LEU A 5 -15.85 -15.84 3.41
N VAL A 6 -16.18 -17.12 3.60
CA VAL A 6 -16.38 -17.69 4.94
C VAL A 6 -15.08 -17.67 5.75
N GLU A 7 -13.94 -18.00 5.12
CA GLU A 7 -12.61 -17.87 5.73
C GLU A 7 -12.34 -16.42 6.14
N ALA A 8 -12.58 -15.45 5.26
CA ALA A 8 -12.36 -14.03 5.53
C ALA A 8 -13.27 -13.49 6.65
N LEU A 9 -14.54 -13.91 6.72
CA LEU A 9 -15.47 -13.53 7.78
C LEU A 9 -15.00 -14.06 9.15
N LYS A 10 -14.56 -15.32 9.21
CA LYS A 10 -14.01 -15.93 10.44
C LYS A 10 -12.73 -15.23 10.89
N ALA A 11 -11.81 -14.96 9.95
CA ALA A 11 -10.59 -14.23 10.23
C ALA A 11 -10.87 -12.80 10.73
N ALA A 12 -11.83 -12.10 10.12
CA ALA A 12 -12.22 -10.76 10.54
C ALA A 12 -12.82 -10.77 11.96
N ARG A 13 -13.66 -11.76 12.31
CA ARG A 13 -14.19 -11.95 13.68
C ARG A 13 -13.07 -12.17 14.68
N GLU A 14 -12.18 -13.12 14.41
CA GLU A 14 -11.07 -13.45 15.31
C GLU A 14 -10.13 -12.25 15.53
N SER A 15 -9.76 -11.55 14.46
CA SER A 15 -8.97 -10.32 14.57
C SER A 15 -9.67 -9.22 15.35
N THR A 16 -10.99 -9.10 15.20
CA THR A 16 -11.80 -8.13 15.95
C THR A 16 -11.78 -8.46 17.44
N GLU A 17 -11.94 -9.73 17.81
CA GLU A 17 -11.87 -10.17 19.22
C GLU A 17 -10.50 -9.92 19.85
N ARG A 18 -9.43 -10.27 19.13
CA ARG A 18 -8.05 -10.03 19.55
C ARG A 18 -7.76 -8.54 19.73
N ALA A 19 -8.22 -7.71 18.79
CA ALA A 19 -8.10 -6.26 18.90
C ALA A 19 -8.90 -5.70 20.11
N ALA A 20 -10.12 -6.20 20.34
CA ALA A 20 -10.91 -5.83 21.53
C ALA A 20 -10.24 -6.25 22.84
N ALA A 21 -9.49 -7.35 22.83
CA ALA A 21 -8.66 -7.81 23.95
C ALA A 21 -7.35 -7.00 24.12
N GLY A 22 -7.09 -6.00 23.27
CA GLY A 22 -5.94 -5.10 23.38
C GLY A 22 -4.74 -5.48 22.50
N GLU A 23 -4.86 -6.48 21.62
CA GLU A 23 -3.77 -6.85 20.72
C GLU A 23 -3.64 -5.85 19.57
N SER A 24 -2.56 -5.06 19.59
CA SER A 24 -2.35 -3.92 18.68
C SER A 24 -2.17 -4.30 17.20
N ASP A 25 -1.76 -5.54 16.93
CA ASP A 25 -1.43 -6.05 15.59
C ASP A 25 -2.36 -7.19 15.13
N ALA A 26 -3.55 -7.29 15.70
CA ALA A 26 -4.52 -8.37 15.42
C ALA A 26 -4.89 -8.52 13.92
N PHE A 27 -4.68 -7.47 13.11
CA PHE A 27 -5.02 -7.41 11.68
C PHE A 27 -3.81 -7.50 10.74
N SER A 28 -2.57 -7.74 11.20
CA SER A 28 -1.40 -7.67 10.31
C SER A 28 -1.27 -8.77 9.26
N ARG A 29 -1.82 -9.96 9.52
CA ARG A 29 -1.62 -11.16 8.66
C ARG A 29 -2.92 -11.77 8.15
N VAL A 30 -4.03 -11.05 8.20
CA VAL A 30 -5.34 -11.57 7.78
C VAL A 30 -5.71 -11.23 6.34
N VAL A 31 -4.91 -10.42 5.65
CA VAL A 31 -5.09 -10.13 4.22
C VAL A 31 -4.94 -11.40 3.38
N GLU A 32 -4.00 -12.29 3.73
CA GLU A 32 -3.82 -13.60 3.09
C GLU A 32 -5.04 -14.53 3.25
N GLN A 33 -5.86 -14.28 4.29
CA GLN A 33 -7.10 -15.01 4.57
C GLN A 33 -8.32 -14.36 3.89
N GLY A 34 -8.12 -13.29 3.11
CA GLY A 34 -9.15 -12.60 2.34
C GLY A 34 -9.80 -11.42 3.04
N VAL A 35 -9.29 -11.01 4.22
CA VAL A 35 -9.77 -9.79 4.88
C VAL A 35 -9.26 -8.56 4.14
N SER A 36 -10.16 -7.64 3.81
CA SER A 36 -9.85 -6.44 3.03
C SER A 36 -10.55 -5.22 3.62
N ALA A 37 -10.12 -4.01 3.22
CA ALA A 37 -10.78 -2.76 3.59
C ALA A 37 -12.28 -2.80 3.22
N ASN A 38 -12.61 -3.27 2.02
CA ASN A 38 -14.00 -3.36 1.56
C ASN A 38 -14.84 -4.31 2.41
N LEU A 39 -14.28 -5.44 2.86
CA LEU A 39 -14.99 -6.34 3.76
C LEU A 39 -15.27 -5.66 5.11
N CYS A 40 -14.27 -5.01 5.69
CA CYS A 40 -14.40 -4.29 6.96
C CYS A 40 -15.43 -3.15 6.89
N ASP A 41 -15.44 -2.37 5.81
CA ASP A 41 -16.44 -1.32 5.58
C ASP A 41 -17.84 -1.92 5.39
N ALA A 42 -17.97 -2.99 4.62
CA ALA A 42 -19.26 -3.66 4.42
C ALA A 42 -19.84 -4.17 5.75
N LEU A 43 -19.01 -4.81 6.58
CA LEU A 43 -19.42 -5.23 7.92
C LEU A 43 -19.83 -4.04 8.79
N THR A 44 -19.05 -2.96 8.77
CA THR A 44 -19.36 -1.71 9.50
C THR A 44 -20.72 -1.15 9.09
N CYS A 45 -21.00 -1.06 7.79
CA CYS A 45 -22.27 -0.56 7.26
C CYS A 45 -23.44 -1.46 7.65
N LEU A 46 -23.25 -2.79 7.62
CA LEU A 46 -24.28 -3.76 8.00
C LEU A 46 -24.55 -3.77 9.51
N ILE A 47 -23.52 -3.56 10.34
CA ILE A 47 -23.66 -3.45 11.80
C ILE A 47 -24.39 -2.15 12.18
N GLY A 48 -24.11 -1.03 11.50
CA GLY A 48 -24.57 0.30 11.85
C GLY A 48 -26.02 0.41 12.37
N PRO A 49 -27.03 -0.11 11.65
CA PRO A 49 -28.43 -0.01 12.07
C PRO A 49 -28.86 -1.02 13.16
N PHE A 50 -28.00 -1.94 13.59
CA PHE A 50 -28.38 -3.08 14.45
C PHE A 50 -27.45 -3.28 15.66
N SER A 51 -27.94 -3.96 16.70
CA SER A 51 -27.13 -4.37 17.87
C SER A 51 -26.17 -5.51 17.54
N THR A 52 -26.59 -6.39 16.63
CA THR A 52 -25.89 -7.62 16.23
C THR A 52 -26.08 -7.87 14.75
N LEU A 53 -25.10 -8.55 14.13
CA LEU A 53 -25.12 -8.99 12.74
C LEU A 53 -24.65 -10.45 12.70
N ASP A 54 -25.54 -11.35 12.29
CA ASP A 54 -25.24 -12.78 12.13
C ASP A 54 -25.18 -13.12 10.64
N ILE A 55 -24.02 -13.61 10.19
CA ILE A 55 -23.81 -14.01 8.78
C ILE A 55 -23.61 -15.52 8.71
N GLY A 56 -24.59 -16.23 8.17
CA GLY A 56 -24.54 -17.67 7.91
C GLY A 56 -24.36 -17.99 6.43
N VAL A 57 -23.66 -19.08 6.12
CA VAL A 57 -23.55 -19.63 4.77
C VAL A 57 -23.91 -21.10 4.82
N SER A 58 -24.88 -21.51 4.00
CA SER A 58 -25.26 -22.90 3.81
C SER A 58 -24.67 -23.45 2.51
N TRP A 59 -24.31 -24.74 2.53
CA TRP A 59 -23.76 -25.43 1.37
C TRP A 59 -24.80 -26.35 0.74
N ALA A 60 -24.72 -26.54 -0.58
CA ALA A 60 -25.57 -27.51 -1.26
C ALA A 60 -25.24 -28.92 -0.74
N GLN A 61 -26.25 -29.74 -0.49
CA GLN A 61 -26.06 -31.12 -0.02
C GLN A 61 -25.18 -31.96 -0.95
N THR A 62 -25.23 -31.68 -2.26
CA THR A 62 -24.41 -32.34 -3.29
C THR A 62 -22.96 -31.85 -3.34
N ARG A 63 -22.61 -30.81 -2.56
CA ARG A 63 -21.27 -30.24 -2.48
C ARG A 63 -20.98 -29.79 -1.04
N PRO A 64 -20.81 -30.74 -0.10
CA PRO A 64 -20.54 -30.41 1.30
C PRO A 64 -19.19 -29.70 1.44
N SER A 65 -19.10 -28.82 2.43
CA SER A 65 -17.88 -28.09 2.78
C SER A 65 -17.43 -28.50 4.18
N PRO A 66 -16.11 -28.65 4.44
CA PRO A 66 -15.61 -28.89 5.79
C PRO A 66 -15.70 -27.65 6.69
N LEU A 67 -16.08 -26.48 6.15
CA LEU A 67 -16.24 -25.27 6.93
C LEU A 67 -17.54 -25.32 7.74
N SER A 68 -17.42 -25.08 9.05
CA SER A 68 -18.59 -24.90 9.93
C SER A 68 -19.57 -23.89 9.34
N GLU A 69 -20.85 -24.29 9.31
CA GLU A 69 -22.01 -23.49 8.91
C GLU A 69 -22.51 -22.56 10.04
N ALA A 70 -21.86 -22.61 11.21
CA ALA A 70 -22.19 -21.71 12.32
C ALA A 70 -22.08 -20.24 11.86
N PRO A 71 -23.09 -19.41 12.17
CA PRO A 71 -23.07 -18.01 11.78
C PRO A 71 -21.90 -17.28 12.45
N VAL A 72 -21.29 -16.36 11.70
CA VAL A 72 -20.29 -15.44 12.23
C VAL A 72 -21.02 -14.22 12.75
N GLN A 73 -20.89 -13.97 14.06
CA GLN A 73 -21.58 -12.88 14.74
C GLN A 73 -20.69 -11.65 14.90
N PHE A 74 -21.23 -10.48 14.60
CA PHE A 74 -20.64 -9.17 14.92
C PHE A 74 -21.59 -8.37 15.79
N VAL A 75 -21.04 -7.45 16.58
CA VAL A 75 -21.80 -6.59 17.51
C VAL A 75 -21.45 -5.13 17.29
N SER A 76 -22.29 -4.19 17.73
CA SER A 76 -22.07 -2.76 17.48
C SER A 76 -20.71 -2.23 17.94
N ARG A 77 -20.15 -2.76 19.03
CA ARG A 77 -18.82 -2.38 19.54
C ARG A 77 -17.65 -2.77 18.63
N ASP A 78 -17.87 -3.66 17.67
CA ASP A 78 -16.85 -4.08 16.71
C ASP A 78 -16.65 -3.04 15.60
N SER A 79 -17.66 -2.19 15.35
CA SER A 79 -17.67 -1.23 14.25
C SER A 79 -16.46 -0.28 14.26
N PRO A 80 -16.07 0.37 15.39
CA PRO A 80 -14.88 1.21 15.42
C PRO A 80 -13.57 0.45 15.13
N ILE A 81 -13.47 -0.82 15.55
CA ILE A 81 -12.30 -1.68 15.30
C ILE A 81 -12.19 -1.98 13.80
N LEU A 82 -13.31 -2.35 13.18
CA LEU A 82 -13.39 -2.65 11.75
C LEU A 82 -13.12 -1.40 10.89
N GLN A 83 -13.63 -0.24 11.30
CA GLN A 83 -13.34 1.05 10.64
C GLN A 83 -11.85 1.38 10.66
N GLU A 84 -11.19 1.24 11.82
CA GLU A 84 -9.76 1.47 11.95
C GLU A 84 -8.94 0.44 11.14
N ALA A 85 -9.35 -0.83 11.13
CA ALA A 85 -8.74 -1.85 10.28
C ALA A 85 -8.86 -1.49 8.79
N ALA A 86 -10.04 -1.07 8.32
CA ALA A 86 -10.25 -0.64 6.95
C ALA A 86 -9.36 0.56 6.57
N ARG A 87 -9.26 1.55 7.47
CA ARG A 87 -8.36 2.70 7.30
C ARG A 87 -6.90 2.26 7.17
N ARG A 88 -6.43 1.39 8.07
CA ARG A 88 -5.05 0.85 8.03
C ARG A 88 -4.77 0.03 6.77
N PHE A 89 -5.74 -0.73 6.28
CA PHE A 89 -5.60 -1.47 5.03
C PHE A 89 -5.50 -0.54 3.83
N ARG A 90 -6.31 0.52 3.75
CA ARG A 90 -6.17 1.56 2.71
C ARG A 90 -4.82 2.26 2.77
N ASP A 91 -4.35 2.63 3.96
CA ASP A 91 -3.05 3.28 4.14
C ASP A 91 -1.86 2.40 3.72
N ARG A 92 -2.07 1.08 3.64
CA ARG A 92 -1.06 0.09 3.22
C ARG A 92 -1.30 -0.43 1.81
N ALA A 93 -2.44 -0.12 1.20
CA ALA A 93 -2.76 -0.58 -0.15
C ALA A 93 -1.73 -0.01 -1.13
N PRO A 94 -1.21 -0.83 -2.06
CA PRO A 94 -0.40 -0.32 -3.15
C PRO A 94 -1.16 0.75 -3.93
N ARG A 95 -0.49 1.86 -4.25
CA ARG A 95 -0.98 2.89 -5.16
C ARG A 95 -0.41 2.57 -6.54
N GLU A 96 -1.26 2.16 -7.47
CA GLU A 96 -0.85 1.73 -8.81
C GLU A 96 -0.51 2.93 -9.70
N GLU A 97 0.44 2.73 -10.62
CA GLU A 97 0.85 3.70 -11.66
C GLU A 97 1.10 5.14 -11.17
N VAL A 98 1.70 5.31 -9.99
CA VAL A 98 2.03 6.64 -9.47
C VAL A 98 3.19 7.26 -10.22
N HIS A 99 3.15 8.59 -10.36
CA HIS A 99 4.24 9.41 -10.88
C HIS A 99 4.92 10.13 -9.71
N LEU A 100 6.18 9.80 -9.45
CA LEU A 100 6.94 10.29 -8.30
C LEU A 100 8.10 11.17 -8.76
N PRO A 101 7.90 12.49 -8.83
CA PRO A 101 8.99 13.43 -9.02
C PRO A 101 9.85 13.49 -7.76
N GLY A 102 11.16 13.47 -7.92
CA GLY A 102 12.09 13.65 -6.83
C GLY A 102 13.55 13.59 -7.22
N PHE A 103 14.41 13.61 -6.21
CA PHE A 103 15.86 13.57 -6.38
C PHE A 103 16.40 12.25 -5.89
N VAL A 104 17.30 11.65 -6.66
CA VAL A 104 18.04 10.47 -6.22
C VAL A 104 19.05 10.91 -5.16
N GLU A 105 19.10 10.21 -4.04
CA GLU A 105 20.04 10.48 -2.95
C GLU A 105 21.11 9.39 -2.80
N ARG A 106 20.76 8.14 -3.16
CA ARG A 106 21.69 7.01 -3.08
C ARG A 106 21.43 6.02 -4.19
N LEU A 107 22.51 5.41 -4.66
CA LEU A 107 22.53 4.39 -5.70
C LEU A 107 23.21 3.15 -5.13
N LYS A 108 22.63 1.97 -5.37
CA LYS A 108 23.22 0.69 -4.97
C LYS A 108 22.98 -0.36 -6.07
N ARG A 109 24.05 -0.84 -6.69
CA ARG A 109 24.03 -1.97 -7.64
C ARG A 109 25.01 -3.05 -7.13
N PRO A 110 24.53 -4.26 -6.81
CA PRO A 110 25.43 -5.40 -6.55
C PRO A 110 26.17 -5.80 -7.83
N GLU A 111 27.44 -6.24 -7.73
CA GLU A 111 28.25 -6.64 -8.90
C GLU A 111 27.66 -7.81 -9.70
N THR A 112 26.77 -8.60 -9.08
CA THR A 112 26.20 -9.82 -9.65
C THR A 112 24.78 -9.67 -10.21
N LYS A 113 24.22 -8.44 -10.20
CA LYS A 113 22.85 -8.18 -10.67
C LYS A 113 22.82 -7.04 -11.68
N ASP A 114 22.05 -7.23 -12.75
CA ASP A 114 21.80 -6.21 -13.75
C ASP A 114 20.88 -5.09 -13.20
N ASP A 115 19.93 -5.47 -12.34
CA ASP A 115 19.04 -4.55 -11.65
C ASP A 115 19.76 -3.75 -10.56
N GLY A 116 19.39 -2.47 -10.45
CA GLY A 116 19.93 -1.58 -9.43
C GLY A 116 18.84 -1.03 -8.51
N THR A 117 19.21 -0.79 -7.25
CA THR A 117 18.34 -0.17 -6.24
C THR A 117 18.71 1.29 -6.07
N ILE A 118 17.71 2.17 -6.07
CA ILE A 118 17.90 3.60 -5.81
C ILE A 118 17.11 4.03 -4.57
N HIS A 119 17.63 5.04 -3.88
CA HIS A 119 16.89 5.77 -2.85
C HIS A 119 16.60 7.18 -3.35
N LEU A 120 15.32 7.53 -3.30
CA LEU A 120 14.69 8.72 -3.86
C LEU A 120 14.10 9.54 -2.70
N ARG A 121 14.28 10.86 -2.76
CA ARG A 121 13.48 11.80 -1.98
C ARG A 121 12.37 12.36 -2.86
N ALA A 122 11.14 11.93 -2.61
CA ALA A 122 9.95 12.36 -3.35
C ALA A 122 8.94 13.03 -2.42
N HIS A 123 8.05 13.84 -2.99
CA HIS A 123 6.88 14.34 -2.26
C HIS A 123 5.73 13.35 -2.40
N ILE A 124 5.27 12.82 -1.28
CA ILE A 124 4.07 11.98 -1.19
C ILE A 124 3.12 12.69 -0.25
N ASP A 125 1.91 12.99 -0.72
CA ASP A 125 0.86 13.68 0.06
C ASP A 125 1.35 15.01 0.68
N GLY A 126 2.15 15.78 -0.08
CA GLY A 126 2.69 17.07 0.36
C GLY A 126 3.83 17.00 1.38
N GLN A 127 4.32 15.80 1.70
CA GLN A 127 5.44 15.59 2.62
C GLN A 127 6.63 14.97 1.90
N GLN A 128 7.85 15.39 2.25
CA GLN A 128 9.06 14.73 1.75
C GLN A 128 9.23 13.36 2.39
N GLN A 129 9.26 12.31 1.57
CA GLN A 129 9.35 10.93 1.99
C GLN A 129 10.52 10.22 1.30
N ALA A 130 11.13 9.27 2.01
CA ALA A 130 12.14 8.39 1.44
C ALA A 130 11.47 7.21 0.74
N VAL A 131 11.84 6.99 -0.53
CA VAL A 131 11.32 5.92 -1.37
C VAL A 131 12.48 5.05 -1.86
N THR A 132 12.33 3.73 -1.75
CA THR A 132 13.24 2.77 -2.37
C THR A 132 12.63 2.27 -3.67
N ALA A 133 13.37 2.32 -4.78
CA ALA A 133 12.92 1.76 -6.06
C ALA A 133 13.93 0.73 -6.57
N VAL A 134 13.43 -0.35 -7.16
CA VAL A 134 14.25 -1.32 -7.91
C VAL A 134 14.01 -1.04 -9.39
N LEU A 135 15.08 -0.74 -10.11
CA LEU A 135 15.04 -0.37 -11.52
C LEU A 135 15.83 -1.39 -12.34
N ALA A 136 15.33 -1.68 -13.53
CA ALA A 136 16.07 -2.41 -14.55
C ALA A 136 17.31 -1.60 -14.99
N GLN A 137 18.27 -2.27 -15.64
CA GLN A 137 19.56 -1.68 -16.00
C GLN A 137 19.45 -0.32 -16.70
N SER A 138 18.62 -0.20 -17.75
CA SER A 138 18.46 1.02 -18.54
C SER A 138 17.93 2.20 -17.73
N ASP A 139 16.93 1.96 -16.87
CA ASP A 139 16.35 2.99 -16.00
C ASP A 139 17.28 3.36 -14.85
N TYR A 140 18.02 2.39 -14.33
CA TYR A 140 19.04 2.65 -13.32
C TYR A 140 20.14 3.56 -13.87
N ASP A 141 20.64 3.31 -15.08
CA ASP A 141 21.70 4.13 -15.67
C ASP A 141 21.22 5.58 -15.92
N ARG A 142 19.94 5.78 -16.27
CA ARG A 142 19.31 7.11 -16.32
C ARG A 142 19.23 7.77 -14.95
N ALA A 143 18.90 7.01 -13.91
CA ALA A 143 18.89 7.51 -12.53
C ALA A 143 20.30 7.87 -12.01
N VAL A 144 21.33 7.14 -12.45
CA VAL A 144 22.75 7.46 -12.17
C VAL A 144 23.13 8.80 -12.80
N GLN A 145 22.75 9.02 -14.06
CA GLN A 145 23.00 10.28 -14.75
C GLN A 145 22.26 11.44 -14.06
N ALA A 146 20.98 11.26 -13.73
CA ALA A 146 20.20 12.26 -13.00
C ALA A 146 20.82 12.62 -11.63
N HIS A 147 21.30 11.61 -10.89
CA HIS A 147 22.01 11.83 -9.63
C HIS A 147 23.30 12.64 -9.80
N ARG A 148 24.10 12.34 -10.84
CA ARG A 148 25.33 13.07 -11.15
C ARG A 148 25.03 14.55 -11.47
N ASP A 149 23.98 14.79 -12.26
CA ASP A 149 23.62 16.12 -12.73
C ASP A 149 22.77 16.91 -11.71
N LYS A 150 22.47 16.31 -10.55
CA LYS A 150 21.51 16.84 -9.55
C LYS A 150 20.16 17.21 -10.20
N ALA A 151 19.78 16.45 -11.22
CA ALA A 151 18.56 16.63 -11.98
C ALA A 151 17.37 16.00 -11.25
N MET A 152 16.18 16.57 -11.45
CA MET A 152 14.94 15.98 -10.94
C MET A 152 14.53 14.84 -11.86
N VAL A 153 14.10 13.72 -11.28
CA VAL A 153 13.63 12.55 -12.02
C VAL A 153 12.19 12.26 -11.63
N THR A 154 11.36 11.91 -12.62
CA THR A 154 10.02 11.38 -12.39
C THR A 154 10.06 9.88 -12.59
N LEU A 155 9.76 9.12 -11.54
CA LEU A 155 9.60 7.68 -11.63
C LEU A 155 8.13 7.31 -11.79
N LYS A 156 7.83 6.32 -12.63
CA LYS A 156 6.51 5.69 -12.72
C LYS A 156 6.56 4.29 -12.13
N GLY A 157 5.54 3.88 -11.37
CA GLY A 157 5.42 2.50 -10.88
C GLY A 157 4.35 2.33 -9.79
N ASP A 158 4.36 1.18 -9.12
CA ASP A 158 3.40 0.84 -8.08
C ASP A 158 4.00 1.13 -6.69
N LEU A 159 3.40 2.04 -5.95
CA LEU A 159 3.91 2.52 -4.68
C LEU A 159 3.27 1.77 -3.52
N GLU A 160 4.06 0.97 -2.83
CA GLU A 160 3.66 0.17 -1.67
C GLU A 160 4.38 0.64 -0.40
N ARG A 161 3.71 0.56 0.76
CA ARG A 161 4.36 0.83 2.05
C ARG A 161 4.79 -0.47 2.72
N LYS A 162 6.10 -0.71 2.81
CA LYS A 162 6.68 -1.84 3.58
C LYS A 162 7.29 -1.34 4.88
N GLY A 163 6.56 -1.54 5.97
CA GLY A 163 6.93 -1.01 7.29
C GLY A 163 6.83 0.52 7.32
N GLN A 164 7.94 1.19 7.60
CA GLN A 164 8.05 2.66 7.63
C GLN A 164 8.60 3.27 6.34
N ARG A 165 8.90 2.45 5.31
CA ARG A 165 9.47 2.93 4.05
C ARG A 165 8.52 2.69 2.89
N TRP A 166 8.52 3.63 1.96
CA TRP A 166 7.86 3.51 0.67
C TRP A 166 8.74 2.74 -0.30
N TRP A 167 8.11 1.86 -1.07
CA TRP A 167 8.73 1.06 -2.11
C TRP A 167 8.01 1.32 -3.41
N LEU A 168 8.77 1.65 -4.45
CA LEU A 168 8.26 1.70 -5.81
C LEU A 168 8.62 0.39 -6.50
N LEU A 169 7.60 -0.42 -6.79
CA LEU A 169 7.68 -1.64 -7.56
C LEU A 169 7.44 -1.33 -9.04
N ASN A 170 7.96 -2.19 -9.92
CA ASN A 170 7.86 -2.02 -11.37
C ASN A 170 8.30 -0.61 -11.83
N GLY A 171 9.30 -0.06 -11.13
CA GLY A 171 9.74 1.32 -11.30
C GLY A 171 10.43 1.53 -12.64
N GLN A 172 10.08 2.61 -13.31
CA GLN A 172 10.68 3.06 -14.57
C GLN A 172 10.96 4.56 -14.50
N VAL A 173 12.02 5.03 -15.15
CA VAL A 173 12.27 6.47 -15.25
C VAL A 173 11.38 7.00 -16.37
N GLU A 174 10.42 7.85 -16.05
CA GLU A 174 9.57 8.46 -17.07
C GLU A 174 10.31 9.64 -17.72
N SER A 175 10.79 10.58 -16.90
CA SER A 175 11.51 11.77 -17.35
C SER A 175 12.64 12.15 -16.42
N VAL A 176 13.65 12.82 -16.99
CA VAL A 176 14.73 13.47 -16.24
C VAL A 176 14.69 14.93 -16.66
N LEU A 177 14.34 15.82 -15.72
CA LEU A 177 14.33 17.25 -15.95
C LEU A 177 15.68 17.82 -15.50
N PRO A 178 16.45 18.43 -16.41
CA PRO A 178 17.68 19.12 -16.03
C PRO A 178 17.36 20.20 -14.99
N LYS A 179 18.30 20.45 -14.08
CA LYS A 179 18.15 21.52 -13.10
C LYS A 179 17.88 22.83 -13.88
N PRO A 180 16.84 23.61 -13.56
CA PRO A 180 16.68 24.93 -14.16
C PRO A 180 17.94 25.74 -13.85
N ASP A 181 18.57 26.29 -14.88
CA ASP A 181 19.75 27.12 -14.75
C ASP A 181 19.42 28.32 -13.85
N GLU A 182 19.99 28.34 -12.64
CA GLU A 182 19.87 29.47 -11.71
C GLU A 182 20.59 30.73 -12.24
N ASP A 183 21.37 30.60 -13.30
CA ASP A 183 22.20 31.67 -13.87
C ASP A 183 21.50 32.49 -14.98
N ALA A 184 20.28 32.14 -15.41
CA ALA A 184 19.57 32.89 -16.45
C ALA A 184 18.78 34.12 -15.94
N ALA A 185 18.83 34.42 -14.63
CA ALA A 185 17.98 35.44 -14.00
C ALA A 185 18.70 36.78 -13.71
N SER A 186 19.93 37.02 -14.17
CA SER A 186 20.67 38.27 -13.85
C SER A 186 21.00 39.18 -15.04
N GLU A 187 20.63 38.85 -16.27
CA GLU A 187 20.78 39.75 -17.43
C GLU A 187 19.43 40.31 -17.89
N GLY A 188 18.90 41.27 -17.14
CA GLY A 188 17.60 41.86 -17.48
C GLY A 188 17.21 43.13 -16.74
N GLU A 189 18.16 43.91 -16.21
CA GLU A 189 17.82 45.22 -15.64
C GLU A 189 18.94 46.25 -15.84
N GLN A 190 19.19 46.60 -17.11
CA GLN A 190 19.74 47.92 -17.47
C GLN A 190 19.10 48.37 -18.77
N LEU A 191 18.10 49.26 -18.66
CA LEU A 191 17.84 50.42 -19.52
C LEU A 191 16.68 51.26 -18.97
#